data_AF-A0A1X7HUE1-F1
#
_entry.id   AF-A0A1X7HUE1-F1
#
_cell.length_a   1.000
_cell.length_b   1.000
_cell.length_c   1.000
_cell.angle_alpha   90.00
_cell.angle_beta   90.00
_cell.angle_gamma   90.00
#
_symmetry.space_group_name_H-M   'P 1'
#
loop_
_entity.id
_entity.type
_entity.pdbx_description
1 polymer ?
#
loop_
_entity_poly.entity_id
_entity_poly.type
_entity_poly.pdbx_seq_one_letter_code
_entity_poly.pdbx_strand_id
1 'polypeptide(L)' 'MTQETSAFQVGDRVKLVLDKERSPDNQLHGRTGEITDIEFDDLGETTGNSQDNFIYTVKLDSGKTPDIHFRRYDLKPA' A
#
# COMPACT_ATOMS: atom_id res chain seq x y z
N MET A 1 -14.85 -17.33 -5.37
CA MET A 1 -13.44 -16.98 -5.61
C MET A 1 -13.40 -15.52 -6.01
N THR A 2 -13.24 -14.61 -5.05
CA THR A 2 -13.06 -13.19 -5.37
C THR A 2 -11.58 -13.01 -5.63
N GLN A 3 -11.19 -13.01 -6.90
CA GLN A 3 -9.87 -12.53 -7.28
C GLN A 3 -9.85 -11.02 -7.03
N GLU A 4 -9.36 -10.59 -5.88
CA GLU A 4 -9.03 -9.18 -5.64
C GLU A 4 -7.60 -8.91 -6.10
N THR A 5 -7.35 -9.17 -7.38
CA THR A 5 -6.04 -9.05 -8.05
C THR A 5 -5.90 -7.75 -8.85
N SER A 6 -6.83 -6.79 -8.75
CA SER A 6 -6.60 -5.49 -9.36
C SER A 6 -5.61 -4.67 -8.53
N ALA A 7 -4.68 -4.03 -9.22
CA ALA A 7 -3.87 -2.96 -8.65
C ALA A 7 -4.81 -1.84 -8.17
N PHE A 8 -4.46 -1.19 -7.07
CA PHE A 8 -5.22 -0.02 -6.64
C PHE A 8 -4.98 1.16 -7.59
N GLN A 9 -5.89 2.12 -7.56
CA GLN A 9 -5.85 3.35 -8.34
C GLN A 9 -5.77 4.57 -7.43
N VAL A 10 -5.30 5.69 -7.97
CA VAL A 10 -5.41 6.99 -7.29
C VAL A 10 -6.88 7.28 -6.99
N GLY A 11 -7.17 7.70 -5.76
CA GLY A 11 -8.53 7.89 -5.25
C GLY A 11 -9.11 6.69 -4.48
N ASP A 12 -8.49 5.50 -4.57
CA ASP A 12 -8.96 4.34 -3.83
C ASP A 12 -8.76 4.51 -2.32
N ARG A 13 -9.78 4.10 -1.55
CA ARG A 13 -9.77 4.09 -0.10
C ARG A 13 -9.18 2.78 0.42
N VAL A 14 -8.15 2.89 1.24
CA VAL A 14 -7.37 1.72 1.72
C VAL A 14 -7.15 1.75 3.22
N LYS A 15 -6.96 0.56 3.78
CA LYS A 15 -6.50 0.32 5.15
C LYS A 15 -5.10 -0.27 5.11
N LEU A 16 -4.20 0.31 5.91
CA LEU A 16 -2.81 -0.13 6.01
C LEU A 16 -2.72 -1.43 6.82
N VAL A 17 -1.96 -2.40 6.31
CA VAL A 17 -1.74 -3.73 6.88
C VAL A 17 -0.23 -4.00 6.96
N LEU A 18 0.43 -3.34 7.90
CA LEU A 18 1.86 -3.53 8.15
C LEU A 18 2.10 -4.63 9.18
N ASP A 19 3.18 -5.41 9.05
CA ASP A 19 3.54 -6.37 10.08
C ASP A 19 3.79 -5.65 11.42
N LYS A 20 3.02 -6.00 12.45
CA LYS A 20 3.07 -5.31 13.75
C LYS A 20 4.37 -5.56 14.52
N GLU A 21 4.98 -6.71 14.31
CA GLU A 21 6.18 -7.14 15.05
C GLU A 21 7.47 -6.78 14.29
N ARG A 22 7.40 -6.69 12.95
CA ARG A 22 8.58 -6.58 12.09
C ARG A 22 8.70 -5.25 11.36
N SER A 23 7.61 -4.51 11.19
CA SER A 23 7.67 -3.20 10.52
C SER A 23 8.11 -2.11 11.51
N PRO A 24 9.14 -1.30 11.18
CA PRO A 24 9.47 -0.11 11.96
C PRO A 24 8.32 0.91 11.97
N ASP A 25 7.36 0.78 11.05
CA ASP A 25 6.20 1.64 10.88
C ASP A 25 4.89 1.04 11.40
N ASN A 26 4.97 0.06 12.30
CA ASN A 26 3.79 -0.64 12.85
C ASN A 26 2.71 0.28 13.44
N GLN A 27 3.06 1.51 13.86
CA GLN A 27 2.14 2.54 14.34
C GLN A 27 1.11 2.99 13.30
N LEU A 28 1.39 2.74 12.02
CA LEU A 28 0.49 3.01 10.90
C LEU A 28 -0.47 1.85 10.62
N HIS A 29 -0.21 0.66 11.17
CA HIS A 29 -1.09 -0.48 10.96
C HIS A 29 -2.53 -0.18 11.38
N GLY A 30 -3.46 -0.49 10.50
CA GLY A 30 -4.89 -0.34 10.71
C GLY A 30 -5.44 1.06 10.48
N ARG A 31 -4.58 2.05 10.19
CA ARG A 31 -5.00 3.38 9.74
C ARG A 31 -5.62 3.29 8.35
N THR A 32 -6.53 4.22 8.05
CA THR A 32 -7.20 4.35 6.76
C THR A 32 -6.79 5.64 6.06
N GLY A 33 -6.87 5.63 4.74
CA GLY A 33 -6.51 6.76 3.90
C GLY A 33 -6.92 6.57 2.45
N GLU A 34 -6.44 7.46 1.60
CA GLU A 34 -6.66 7.47 0.16
C GLU A 34 -5.32 7.41 -0.57
N ILE A 35 -5.26 6.65 -1.66
CA ILE A 35 -4.09 6.63 -2.54
C ILE A 35 -4.02 7.93 -3.32
N THR A 36 -2.93 8.66 -3.17
CA THR A 36 -2.72 9.95 -3.84
C THR A 36 -1.70 9.89 -4.97
N ASP A 37 -0.83 8.86 -4.99
CA ASP A 37 0.15 8.68 -6.05
C ASP A 37 0.52 7.20 -6.21
N ILE A 38 0.96 6.85 -7.42
CA ILE A 38 1.41 5.50 -7.78
C ILE A 38 2.68 5.61 -8.61
N GLU A 39 3.76 5.04 -8.09
CA GLU A 39 5.05 4.93 -8.76
C GLU A 39 5.31 3.47 -9.15
N PHE A 40 6.26 3.26 -10.06
CA PHE A 40 6.62 1.95 -10.57
C PHE A 40 8.13 1.69 -10.48
N ASP A 41 8.49 0.48 -10.08
CA ASP A 41 9.84 -0.06 -10.18
C ASP A 41 9.85 -1.49 -10.76
N ASP A 42 11.04 -2.10 -10.83
CA ASP A 42 11.30 -3.42 -11.40
C ASP A 42 11.41 -4.53 -10.33
N LEU A 43 10.94 -4.29 -9.10
CA LEU A 43 11.08 -5.25 -8.00
C LEU A 43 10.43 -6.62 -8.31
N GLY A 44 9.34 -6.62 -9.07
CA GLY A 44 8.65 -7.82 -9.53
C GLY A 44 9.48 -8.72 -10.45
N GLU A 45 10.54 -8.21 -11.10
CA GLU A 45 11.49 -9.06 -11.83
C GLU A 45 12.30 -9.95 -10.87
N THR A 46 12.62 -9.44 -9.68
CA THR A 46 13.36 -10.16 -8.64
C THR A 46 12.46 -11.08 -7.84
N THR A 47 11.24 -10.64 -7.51
CA THR A 47 10.30 -11.43 -6.68
C THR A 47 9.46 -12.42 -7.49
N GLY A 48 9.40 -12.25 -8.82
CA GLY A 48 8.50 -13.01 -9.69
C GLY A 48 7.04 -12.59 -9.56
N ASN A 49 6.74 -11.49 -8.86
CA ASN A 49 5.40 -11.00 -8.63
C ASN A 49 5.25 -9.55 -9.14
N SER A 50 4.57 -9.39 -10.28
CA SER A 50 4.32 -8.08 -10.90
C SER A 50 3.60 -7.06 -10.01
N GLN A 51 2.90 -7.49 -8.95
CA GLN A 51 2.26 -6.58 -7.99
C GLN A 51 3.28 -5.83 -7.14
N ASP A 52 4.51 -6.36 -7.03
CA ASP A 52 5.57 -5.72 -6.27
C ASP A 52 6.17 -4.53 -7.03
N ASN A 53 5.92 -4.40 -8.33
CA ASN A 53 6.34 -3.22 -9.13
C ASN A 53 5.64 -1.93 -8.70
N PHE A 54 4.48 -2.03 -8.03
CA PHE A 54 3.68 -0.87 -7.67
C PHE A 54 4.09 -0.32 -6.31
N ILE A 55 4.35 0.97 -6.26
CA ILE A 55 4.60 1.75 -5.06
C ILE A 55 3.45 2.73 -4.87
N TYR A 56 2.82 2.71 -3.72
CA TYR A 56 1.66 3.54 -3.40
C TYR A 56 2.01 4.59 -2.35
N THR A 57 1.57 5.83 -2.59
CA THR A 57 1.55 6.89 -1.57
C THR A 57 0.14 7.04 -1.03
N VAL A 58 0.00 6.98 0.30
CA VAL A 58 -1.30 7.06 0.98
C VAL A 58 -1.37 8.30 1.87
N LYS A 59 -2.36 9.15 1.63
CA LYS A 59 -2.74 10.22 2.55
C LYS A 59 -3.75 9.69 3.56
N LEU A 60 -3.37 9.69 4.84
CA LEU A 60 -4.23 9.22 5.93
C LEU A 60 -5.42 10.14 6.14
N ASP A 61 -6.48 9.60 6.73
CA ASP A 61 -7.68 10.37 7.11
C ASP A 61 -7.42 11.51 8.09
N SER A 62 -6.30 11.44 8.83
CA SER A 62 -5.82 12.54 9.66
C SER A 62 -5.27 13.72 8.85
N GLY A 63 -5.17 13.60 7.52
CA GLY A 63 -4.54 14.57 6.62
C GLY A 63 -3.03 14.40 6.47
N LYS A 64 -2.39 13.54 7.27
CA LYS A 64 -0.96 13.25 7.19
C LYS A 64 -0.67 12.31 6.02
N THR A 65 0.34 12.63 5.23
CA THR A 65 0.99 11.69 4.30
C THR A 65 2.30 11.24 4.95
N PRO A 66 2.42 9.98 5.42
CA PRO A 66 3.66 9.45 5.95
C PRO A 66 4.76 9.46 4.88
N ASP A 67 6.01 9.71 5.29
CA ASP A 67 7.19 9.64 4.42
C ASP A 67 7.67 8.18 4.30
N ILE A 68 6.77 7.31 3.85
CA ILE A 68 7.03 5.90 3.56
C ILE A 68 6.24 5.48 2.32
N HIS A 69 6.75 4.47 1.63
CA HIS A 69 6.15 3.88 0.45
C HIS A 69 5.50 2.53 0.80
N PHE A 70 4.31 2.29 0.24
CA PHE A 70 3.58 1.03 0.45
C PHE A 70 3.64 0.16 -0.79
N ARG A 71 3.74 -1.16 -0.63
CA ARG A 71 3.52 -2.15 -1.69
C ARG A 71 2.11 -2.68 -1.64
N ARG A 72 1.69 -3.42 -2.68
CA ARG A 72 0.33 -3.97 -2.78
C ARG A 72 -0.09 -4.77 -1.55
N TYR A 73 0.83 -5.53 -0.96
CA TYR A 73 0.55 -6.38 0.21
C TYR A 73 0.40 -5.59 1.52
N ASP A 74 0.84 -4.32 1.57
CA ASP A 74 0.67 -3.44 2.73
C ASP A 74 -0.73 -2.82 2.80
N LEU A 75 -1.59 -3.07 1.80
CA LEU A 75 -2.87 -2.41 1.62
C LEU A 75 -4.02 -3.40 1.42
N LYS A 76 -5.17 -3.05 1.95
CA LYS A 76 -6.46 -3.68 1.63
C LYS A 76 -7.55 -2.63 1.41
N PRO A 77 -8.62 -2.93 0.68
CA PRO A 77 -9.79 -2.04 0.61
C PRO A 77 -10.29 -1.65 2.01
N ALA A 78 -10.62 -0.37 2.18
CA ALA A 78 -11.13 0.20 3.44
C ALA A 78 -12.59 -0.14 3.71
#